data_AF-A0A3R6W5E7-F1
#
_entry.id   AF-A0A3R6W5E7-F1
#
_cell.length_a   1.000
_cell.length_b   1.000
_cell.length_c   1.000
_cell.angle_alpha   90.00
_cell.angle_beta   90.00
_cell.angle_gamma   90.00
#
_symmetry.space_group_name_H-M   'P 1'
#
loop_
_entity.id
_entity.type
_entity.pdbx_description
1 polymer ?
#
loop_
_entity_poly.entity_id
_entity_poly.type
_entity_poly.pdbx_seq_one_letter_code
_entity_poly.pdbx_strand_id
1 'polypeptide(L)'
;MPAATTTLDLVEELAILSQDYDTVVDQLVLPFSVDVAFTQFWQPTTFLTTLLESCGETLVNVGSWHSNETSYAAFDRLEQFQAVRTVAYTHNKKYMVGPSSIPTVQKQRLKYDKASGCLVLTVTTTVTDAPYHDYFRAESRWVFSTAATHSPNECRLDTGVRLHWIKNTWLKKQRPSRKKP
;
A
#
# COMPACT_ATOMS: atom_id res chain seq x y z
N MET A 1 7.18 2.00 20.20
CA MET A 1 6.76 3.36 19.82
C MET A 1 5.61 3.75 20.73
N PRO A 2 5.63 4.89 21.44
CA PRO A 2 4.43 5.40 22.08
C PRO A 2 3.52 5.98 20.98
N ALA A 3 2.27 5.55 20.93
CA ALA A 3 1.33 5.90 19.87
C ALA A 3 0.71 7.29 20.12
N ALA A 4 0.70 8.13 19.10
CA ALA A 4 -0.21 9.27 19.06
C ALA A 4 -1.65 8.74 19.23
N THR A 5 -2.38 9.32 20.19
CA THR A 5 -3.73 8.93 20.59
C THR A 5 -4.76 9.44 19.58
N THR A 6 -4.59 9.11 18.31
CA THR A 6 -5.60 9.37 17.28
C THR A 6 -6.34 8.06 17.07
N THR A 7 -7.54 7.97 17.65
CA THR A 7 -8.46 6.85 17.37
C THR A 7 -8.72 6.83 15.87
N LEU A 8 -8.46 5.70 15.24
CA LEU A 8 -8.64 5.56 13.81
C LEU A 8 -10.10 5.26 13.51
N ASP A 9 -10.73 6.08 12.67
CA ASP A 9 -12.11 5.85 12.23
C ASP A 9 -12.12 4.88 11.04
N LEU A 10 -12.42 3.61 11.29
CA LEU A 10 -12.52 2.58 10.25
C LEU A 10 -13.53 2.95 9.16
N VAL A 11 -14.63 3.63 9.50
CA VAL A 11 -15.65 4.01 8.52
C VAL A 11 -15.08 5.04 7.55
N GLU A 12 -14.33 6.02 8.07
CA GLU A 12 -13.63 6.99 7.23
C GLU A 12 -12.60 6.32 6.32
N GLU A 13 -11.81 5.38 6.85
CA GLU A 13 -10.75 4.69 6.11
C GLU A 13 -11.29 3.83 4.96
N LEU A 14 -12.42 3.14 5.18
CA LEU A 14 -13.13 2.41 4.13
C LEU A 14 -13.82 3.35 3.13
N ALA A 15 -14.33 4.50 3.58
CA ALA A 15 -14.88 5.51 2.69
C ALA A 15 -13.81 6.09 1.75
N ILE A 16 -12.62 6.41 2.27
CA ILE A 16 -11.46 6.82 1.46
C ILE A 16 -11.13 5.75 0.42
N LEU A 17 -11.06 4.48 0.83
CA LEU A 17 -10.74 3.39 -0.08
C LEU A 17 -11.77 3.26 -1.22
N SER A 18 -13.06 3.35 -0.92
CA SER A 18 -14.14 3.19 -1.90
C SER A 18 -14.32 4.39 -2.83
N GLN A 19 -13.98 5.60 -2.39
CA GLN A 19 -14.14 6.84 -3.17
C GLN A 19 -12.91 7.16 -4.02
N ASP A 20 -11.71 6.97 -3.46
CA ASP A 20 -10.48 7.49 -4.03
C ASP A 20 -9.65 6.43 -4.77
N TYR A 21 -9.98 5.13 -4.63
CA TYR A 21 -9.22 4.02 -5.19
C TYR A 21 -10.08 3.08 -6.04
N ASP A 22 -9.48 2.51 -7.07
CA ASP A 22 -10.05 1.35 -7.77
C ASP A 22 -9.87 0.12 -6.87
N THR A 23 -10.98 -0.48 -6.41
CA THR A 23 -10.96 -1.66 -5.55
C THR A 23 -10.30 -2.85 -6.23
N VAL A 24 -9.35 -3.48 -5.54
CA VAL A 24 -8.64 -4.68 -6.00
C VAL A 24 -9.11 -5.92 -5.24
N VAL A 25 -9.26 -5.81 -3.93
CA VAL A 25 -9.81 -6.85 -3.05
C VAL A 25 -10.83 -6.19 -2.12
N ASP A 26 -11.99 -6.81 -1.98
CA ASP A 26 -13.06 -6.39 -1.07
C ASP A 26 -13.42 -7.58 -0.19
N GLN A 27 -13.51 -7.34 1.12
CA GLN A 27 -14.02 -8.32 2.10
C GLN A 27 -13.27 -9.66 2.19
N LEU A 28 -11.96 -9.69 1.92
CA LEU A 28 -11.20 -10.92 2.10
C LEU A 28 -10.99 -11.21 3.59
N VAL A 29 -11.53 -12.31 4.09
CA VAL A 29 -11.29 -12.79 5.46
C VAL A 29 -9.98 -13.57 5.49
N LEU A 30 -9.08 -13.17 6.38
CA LEU A 30 -7.77 -13.78 6.59
C LEU A 30 -7.74 -14.48 7.96
N PRO A 31 -7.12 -15.67 8.05
CA PRO A 31 -7.13 -16.51 9.25
C PRO A 31 -6.09 -16.05 10.29
N PHE A 32 -6.00 -14.75 10.53
CA PHE A 32 -5.17 -14.13 11.56
C PHE A 32 -5.74 -12.77 11.97
N SER A 33 -5.40 -12.31 13.18
CA SER A 33 -5.89 -11.04 13.70
C SER A 33 -5.18 -9.83 13.09
N VAL A 34 -5.77 -8.64 13.22
CA VAL A 34 -5.14 -7.37 12.80
C VAL A 34 -3.83 -7.13 13.54
N ASP A 35 -3.73 -7.53 14.82
CA ASP A 35 -2.51 -7.42 15.61
C ASP A 35 -1.42 -8.35 15.08
N VAL A 36 -1.76 -9.56 14.60
CA VAL A 36 -0.81 -10.43 13.89
C VAL A 36 -0.38 -9.80 12.57
N ALA A 37 -1.32 -9.25 11.80
CA ALA A 37 -0.99 -8.55 10.54
C ALA A 37 0.04 -7.45 10.79
N PHE A 38 -0.17 -6.62 11.81
CA PHE A 38 0.78 -5.58 12.18
C PHE A 38 2.11 -6.15 12.71
N THR A 39 2.08 -6.92 13.79
CA THR A 39 3.28 -7.30 14.55
C THR A 39 4.17 -8.33 13.86
N GLN A 40 3.59 -9.22 13.03
CA GLN A 40 4.33 -10.29 12.35
C GLN A 40 4.69 -9.94 10.91
N PHE A 41 3.83 -9.21 10.19
CA PHE A 41 4.03 -8.97 8.76
C PHE A 41 4.54 -7.56 8.45
N TRP A 42 3.93 -6.52 9.03
CA TRP A 42 4.20 -5.15 8.63
C TRP A 42 5.22 -4.42 9.52
N GLN A 43 5.27 -4.73 10.81
CA GLN A 43 6.22 -4.14 11.75
C GLN A 43 7.66 -4.63 11.51
N PRO A 44 7.91 -5.95 11.37
CA PRO A 44 9.26 -6.43 11.10
C PRO A 44 9.70 -6.06 9.68
N THR A 45 11.01 -5.94 9.47
CA THR A 45 11.59 -5.82 8.13
C THR A 45 11.72 -7.19 7.47
N THR A 46 11.97 -8.24 8.27
CA THR A 46 12.27 -9.61 7.82
C THR A 46 11.19 -10.21 6.94
N PHE A 47 9.92 -10.14 7.35
CA PHE A 47 8.81 -10.70 6.56
C PHE A 47 8.78 -10.13 5.14
N LEU A 48 8.81 -8.80 5.01
CA LEU A 48 8.75 -8.15 3.71
C LEU A 48 10.03 -8.40 2.90
N THR A 49 11.21 -8.43 3.53
CA THR A 49 12.45 -8.79 2.86
C THR A 49 12.36 -10.18 2.26
N THR A 50 11.99 -11.19 3.06
CA THR A 50 11.84 -12.58 2.59
C THR A 50 10.78 -12.72 1.52
N LEU A 51 9.65 -12.00 1.64
CA LEU A 51 8.60 -11.99 0.63
C LEU A 51 9.14 -11.47 -0.71
N LEU A 52 9.79 -10.30 -0.72
CA LEU A 52 10.36 -9.71 -1.95
C LEU A 52 11.42 -10.62 -2.58
N GLU A 53 12.34 -11.16 -1.78
CA GLU A 53 13.36 -12.10 -2.27
C GLU A 53 12.74 -13.35 -2.88
N SER A 54 11.71 -13.93 -2.24
CA SER A 54 10.98 -15.09 -2.78
C SER A 54 10.21 -14.80 -4.08
N CYS A 55 9.85 -13.54 -4.31
CA CYS A 55 9.27 -13.07 -5.58
C CYS A 55 10.33 -12.86 -6.68
N GLY A 56 11.62 -13.08 -6.40
CA GLY A 56 12.72 -12.91 -7.34
C GLY A 56 13.25 -11.47 -7.44
N GLU A 57 12.87 -10.62 -6.48
CA GLU A 57 13.40 -9.26 -6.36
C GLU A 57 14.83 -9.29 -5.82
N THR A 58 15.70 -8.41 -6.31
CA THR A 58 17.10 -8.32 -5.86
C THR A 58 17.41 -6.96 -5.24
N LEU A 59 18.55 -6.84 -4.57
CA LEU A 59 18.98 -5.62 -3.89
C LEU A 59 17.92 -5.09 -2.90
N VAL A 60 17.25 -6.02 -2.21
CA VAL A 60 16.16 -5.70 -1.29
C VAL A 60 16.71 -5.01 -0.04
N ASN A 61 16.15 -3.84 0.26
CA ASN A 61 16.42 -3.08 1.47
C ASN A 61 15.10 -2.56 2.04
N VAL A 62 14.68 -3.12 3.18
CA VAL A 62 13.47 -2.70 3.90
C VAL A 62 13.91 -1.88 5.11
N GLY A 63 13.69 -0.56 5.07
CA GLY A 63 14.02 0.34 6.16
C GLY A 63 13.10 0.17 7.39
N SER A 64 13.59 0.60 8.55
CA SER A 64 12.78 0.65 9.77
C SER A 64 11.69 1.72 9.69
N TRP A 65 10.65 1.57 10.51
CA TRP A 65 9.60 2.57 10.69
C TRP A 65 10.15 3.78 11.46
N HIS A 66 9.92 4.98 10.92
CA HIS A 66 10.24 6.24 11.56
C HIS A 66 8.93 6.89 12.00
N SER A 67 8.78 7.10 13.32
CA SER A 67 7.59 7.74 13.91
C SER A 67 7.71 9.25 13.79
N ASN A 68 7.43 9.76 12.60
CA ASN A 68 7.25 11.17 12.35
C ASN A 68 5.83 11.32 11.82
N GLU A 69 4.99 12.10 12.49
CA GLU A 69 3.65 12.40 12.00
C GLU A 69 3.77 13.07 10.63
N THR A 70 3.55 12.28 9.58
CA THR A 70 3.83 12.70 8.21
C THR A 70 2.52 13.11 7.58
N SER A 71 2.33 14.42 7.46
CA SER A 71 1.29 14.96 6.60
C SER A 71 1.59 14.59 5.15
N TYR A 72 0.61 13.99 4.47
CA TYR A 72 0.70 13.53 3.10
C TYR A 72 -0.39 14.19 2.27
N ALA A 73 0.01 15.04 1.33
CA ALA A 73 -0.87 15.85 0.49
C ALA A 73 -0.66 15.59 -1.01
N ALA A 74 -0.13 14.42 -1.40
CA ALA A 74 0.23 14.19 -2.81
C ALA A 74 -0.98 13.95 -3.73
N PHE A 75 -2.18 13.88 -3.15
CA PHE A 75 -3.48 13.73 -3.84
C PHE A 75 -4.46 14.76 -3.25
N ASP A 76 -5.71 14.76 -3.73
CA ASP A 76 -6.75 15.74 -3.36
C ASP A 76 -7.06 15.79 -1.86
N ARG A 77 -6.73 14.73 -1.11
CA ARG A 77 -6.94 14.59 0.34
C ARG A 77 -5.62 14.68 1.10
N LEU A 78 -5.56 15.58 2.09
CA LEU A 78 -4.51 15.62 3.10
C LEU A 78 -4.76 14.50 4.11
N GLU A 79 -3.77 13.63 4.32
CA GLU A 79 -3.82 12.57 5.32
C GLU A 79 -2.65 12.65 6.29
N GLN A 80 -2.84 12.21 7.54
CA GLN A 80 -1.77 12.10 8.52
C GLN A 80 -1.47 10.65 8.87
N PHE A 81 -0.19 10.31 8.90
CA PHE A 81 0.27 8.95 9.20
C PHE A 81 1.17 8.94 10.43
N GLN A 82 1.09 7.85 11.21
CA GLN A 82 1.85 7.68 12.44
C GLN A 82 3.33 7.36 12.18
N ALA A 83 3.59 6.61 11.11
CA ALA A 83 4.96 6.22 10.75
C ALA A 83 5.14 6.09 9.24
N VAL A 84 6.41 6.22 8.83
CA VAL A 84 6.85 6.04 7.45
C VAL A 84 8.09 5.16 7.39
N ARG A 85 8.21 4.34 6.35
CA ARG A 85 9.45 3.66 5.99
C ARG A 85 9.69 3.70 4.50
N THR A 86 10.94 3.52 4.12
CA THR A 86 11.37 3.38 2.73
C THR A 86 11.73 1.93 2.46
N VAL A 87 11.28 1.40 1.33
CA VAL A 87 11.63 0.06 0.84
C VAL A 87 12.19 0.22 -0.56
N ALA A 88 13.36 -0.34 -0.81
CA ALA A 88 14.02 -0.30 -2.11
C ALA A 88 14.37 -1.72 -2.56
N TYR A 89 14.16 -2.01 -3.84
CA TYR A 89 14.52 -3.29 -4.45
C TYR A 89 14.54 -3.16 -5.97
N THR A 90 14.98 -4.20 -6.68
CA THR A 90 15.08 -4.23 -8.14
C THR A 90 14.20 -5.32 -8.74
N HIS A 91 13.24 -4.91 -9.57
CA HIS A 91 12.38 -5.79 -10.36
C HIS A 91 13.13 -6.41 -11.54
N ASN A 92 13.43 -7.71 -11.46
CA ASN A 92 14.10 -8.48 -12.52
C ASN A 92 13.11 -9.16 -13.47
N LYS A 93 12.14 -8.41 -14.02
CA LYS A 93 11.19 -8.96 -14.99
C LYS A 93 11.72 -8.78 -16.41
N LYS A 94 11.78 -9.87 -17.17
CA LYS A 94 12.00 -9.81 -18.64
C LYS A 94 10.75 -9.21 -19.30
N TYR A 95 10.76 -7.91 -19.52
CA TYR A 95 9.77 -7.27 -20.39
C TYR A 95 10.15 -7.47 -21.85
N MET A 96 9.16 -7.72 -22.71
CA MET A 96 9.34 -7.84 -24.16
C MET A 96 9.75 -6.50 -24.80
N VAL A 97 9.42 -5.39 -24.14
CA VAL A 97 9.81 -4.01 -24.49
C VAL A 97 10.07 -3.25 -23.18
N GLY A 98 11.32 -2.82 -22.94
CA GLY A 98 11.75 -2.10 -21.73
C GLY A 98 12.96 -2.75 -21.03
N PRO A 99 13.55 -2.07 -20.03
CA PRO A 99 14.70 -2.61 -19.32
C PRO A 99 14.35 -3.86 -18.51
N SER A 100 15.28 -4.82 -18.46
CA SER A 100 15.12 -6.11 -17.77
C SER A 100 15.34 -6.03 -16.25
N SER A 101 15.71 -4.85 -15.76
CA SER A 101 16.01 -4.54 -14.38
C SER A 101 15.46 -3.16 -14.08
N ILE A 102 14.59 -3.06 -13.09
CA ILE A 102 13.90 -1.81 -12.76
C ILE A 102 14.05 -1.52 -11.26
N PRO A 103 15.00 -0.64 -10.89
CA PRO A 103 15.08 -0.07 -9.57
C PRO A 103 13.74 0.55 -9.14
N THR A 104 13.30 0.16 -7.96
CA THR A 104 12.00 0.55 -7.40
C THR A 104 12.17 1.00 -5.97
N VAL A 105 11.60 2.16 -5.65
CA VAL A 105 11.57 2.71 -4.30
C VAL A 105 10.11 2.94 -3.89
N GLN A 106 9.73 2.34 -2.79
CA GLN A 106 8.44 2.52 -2.15
C GLN A 106 8.58 3.39 -0.90
N LYS A 107 7.64 4.33 -0.74
CA LYS A 107 7.36 4.95 0.56
C LYS A 107 6.11 4.31 1.13
N GLN A 108 6.27 3.62 2.25
CA GLN A 108 5.17 2.98 2.97
C GLN A 108 4.81 3.85 4.18
N ARG A 109 3.52 4.13 4.34
CA ARG A 109 2.97 4.91 5.45
C ARG A 109 1.95 4.09 6.20
N LEU A 110 1.90 4.27 7.50
CA LEU A 110 1.16 3.42 8.42
C LEU A 110 0.27 4.24 9.34
N LYS A 111 -0.95 3.76 9.55
CA LYS A 111 -1.78 4.06 10.72
C LYS A 111 -2.13 2.73 11.40
N TYR A 112 -1.94 2.61 12.70
CA TYR A 112 -2.33 1.42 13.46
C TYR A 112 -3.03 1.84 14.74
N ASP A 113 -4.19 1.25 14.99
CA ASP A 113 -4.94 1.43 16.23
C ASP A 113 -5.49 0.08 16.69
N LYS A 114 -4.89 -0.40 17.78
CA LYS A 114 -5.25 -1.67 18.41
C LYS A 114 -6.65 -1.62 19.05
N ALA A 115 -7.09 -0.45 19.53
CA ALA A 115 -8.37 -0.30 20.21
C ALA A 115 -9.55 -0.37 19.24
N SER A 116 -9.43 0.26 18.07
CA SER A 116 -10.40 0.14 16.98
C SER A 116 -10.24 -1.13 16.15
N GLY A 117 -9.13 -1.87 16.31
CA GLY A 117 -8.85 -3.07 15.55
C GLY A 117 -8.61 -2.77 14.08
N CYS A 118 -7.90 -1.68 13.79
CA CYS A 118 -7.67 -1.24 12.42
C CYS A 118 -6.19 -0.93 12.13
N LEU A 119 -5.78 -1.33 10.94
CA LEU A 119 -4.44 -1.13 10.40
C LEU A 119 -4.56 -0.66 8.95
N VAL A 120 -3.97 0.49 8.66
CA VAL A 120 -3.96 1.08 7.32
C VAL A 120 -2.53 1.20 6.84
N LEU A 121 -2.25 0.63 5.67
CA LEU A 121 -0.99 0.83 4.96
C LEU A 121 -1.25 1.50 3.63
N THR A 122 -0.49 2.56 3.37
CA THR A 122 -0.47 3.24 2.08
C THR A 122 0.93 3.17 1.51
N VAL A 123 1.04 2.67 0.28
CA VAL A 123 2.33 2.46 -0.40
C VAL A 123 2.34 3.27 -1.68
N THR A 124 3.20 4.28 -1.74
CA THR A 124 3.49 4.99 -2.98
C THR A 124 4.74 4.39 -3.60
N THR A 125 4.63 3.92 -4.84
CA THR A 125 5.77 3.35 -5.57
C THR A 125 6.32 4.37 -6.56
N THR A 126 7.62 4.58 -6.52
CA THR A 126 8.38 5.33 -7.53
C THR A 126 9.27 4.36 -8.27
N VAL A 127 9.10 4.32 -9.57
CA VAL A 127 9.93 3.56 -10.51
C VAL A 127 10.76 4.58 -11.26
N THR A 128 12.07 4.40 -11.45
CA THR A 128 12.92 5.40 -12.13
C THR A 128 13.30 5.03 -13.56
N ASP A 129 13.08 3.77 -13.95
CA ASP A 129 13.63 3.24 -15.20
C ASP A 129 12.56 2.61 -16.10
N ALA A 130 11.28 2.65 -15.70
CA ALA A 130 10.18 2.24 -16.57
C ALA A 130 9.84 3.35 -17.58
N PRO A 131 9.42 3.01 -18.82
CA PRO A 131 8.89 4.00 -19.75
C PRO A 131 7.77 4.81 -19.08
N TYR A 132 7.84 6.14 -19.17
CA TYR A 132 6.84 7.07 -18.62
C TYR A 132 6.66 7.05 -17.10
N HIS A 133 7.63 6.54 -16.34
CA HIS A 133 7.58 6.54 -14.88
C HIS A 133 7.42 7.93 -14.26
N ASP A 134 7.83 8.99 -14.99
CA ASP A 134 7.63 10.39 -14.60
C ASP A 134 6.19 10.89 -14.72
N TYR A 135 5.30 10.11 -15.37
CA TYR A 135 3.99 10.58 -15.79
C TYR A 135 2.88 10.17 -14.83
N PHE A 136 3.08 9.15 -14.01
CA PHE A 136 2.09 8.71 -13.05
C PHE A 136 2.72 8.26 -11.73
N ARG A 137 1.99 8.45 -10.63
CA ARG A 137 2.28 7.84 -9.33
C ARG A 137 1.22 6.80 -9.04
N ALA A 138 1.66 5.58 -8.79
CA ALA A 138 0.81 4.52 -8.30
C ALA A 138 0.84 4.53 -6.77
N GLU A 139 -0.35 4.46 -6.18
CA GLU A 139 -0.52 4.26 -4.76
C GLU A 139 -1.44 3.09 -4.51
N SER A 140 -1.01 2.17 -3.65
CA SER A 140 -1.87 1.11 -3.14
C SER A 140 -2.21 1.39 -1.69
N ARG A 141 -3.46 1.10 -1.32
CA ARG A 141 -3.96 1.19 0.05
C ARG A 141 -4.47 -0.18 0.49
N TRP A 142 -4.13 -0.54 1.71
CA TRP A 142 -4.47 -1.78 2.37
C TRP A 142 -5.10 -1.43 3.71
N VAL A 143 -6.35 -1.84 3.91
CA VAL A 143 -7.10 -1.63 5.15
C VAL A 143 -7.38 -2.99 5.75
N PHE A 144 -6.77 -3.28 6.90
CA PHE A 144 -7.09 -4.43 7.71
C PHE A 144 -8.02 -3.98 8.83
N SER A 145 -9.11 -4.72 9.04
CA SER A 145 -10.10 -4.46 10.09
C SER A 145 -10.50 -5.74 10.79
N THR A 146 -10.99 -5.65 12.02
CA THR A 146 -11.59 -6.81 12.70
C THR A 146 -12.74 -7.36 11.86
N ALA A 147 -12.76 -8.67 11.64
CA ALA A 147 -13.81 -9.31 10.85
C ALA A 147 -15.19 -9.15 11.52
N ALA A 148 -16.24 -8.93 10.72
CA ALA A 148 -17.62 -8.82 11.20
C ALA A 148 -18.12 -10.10 11.90
N THR A 149 -17.44 -11.23 11.70
CA THR A 149 -17.66 -12.49 12.42
C THR A 149 -17.29 -12.40 13.91
N HIS A 150 -16.71 -11.27 14.38
CA HIS A 150 -16.24 -11.04 15.75
C HIS A 150 -15.22 -12.06 16.26
N SER A 151 -14.65 -12.90 15.38
CA SER A 151 -13.54 -13.78 15.74
C SER A 151 -12.30 -12.93 15.99
N PRO A 152 -11.71 -12.95 17.20
CA PRO A 152 -10.52 -12.16 17.51
C PRO A 152 -9.28 -12.65 16.74
N ASN A 153 -9.37 -13.81 16.09
CA ASN A 153 -8.30 -14.46 15.35
C ASN A 153 -8.41 -14.27 13.84
N GLU A 154 -9.37 -13.47 13.37
CA GLU A 154 -9.57 -13.19 11.95
C GLU A 154 -9.55 -11.69 11.70
N CYS A 155 -9.12 -11.30 10.51
CA CYS A 155 -9.24 -9.93 10.03
C CYS A 155 -9.80 -9.92 8.63
N ARG A 156 -10.46 -8.81 8.30
CA ARG A 156 -10.90 -8.47 6.96
C ARG A 156 -9.83 -7.60 6.31
N LEU A 157 -9.51 -7.88 5.04
CA LEU A 157 -8.64 -7.08 4.21
C LEU A 157 -9.43 -6.49 3.03
N ASP A 158 -9.33 -5.17 2.90
CA ASP A 158 -9.79 -4.42 1.74
C ASP A 158 -8.58 -3.71 1.11
N THR A 159 -8.45 -3.77 -0.21
CA THR A 159 -7.34 -3.14 -0.93
C THR A 159 -7.80 -2.42 -2.17
N GLY A 160 -7.07 -1.37 -2.52
CA GLY A 160 -7.36 -0.54 -3.69
C GLY A 160 -6.10 0.09 -4.22
N VAL A 161 -6.13 0.46 -5.49
CA VAL A 161 -5.02 1.14 -6.19
C VAL A 161 -5.56 2.39 -6.86
N ARG A 162 -4.80 3.47 -6.80
CA ARG A 162 -5.06 4.67 -7.60
C ARG A 162 -3.83 5.09 -8.39
N LEU A 163 -4.09 5.68 -9.55
CA LEU A 163 -3.06 6.21 -10.44
C LEU A 163 -3.27 7.71 -10.59
N HIS A 164 -2.32 8.51 -10.11
CA HIS A 164 -2.32 9.95 -10.33
C HIS A 164 -1.37 10.34 -11.44
N TRP A 165 -1.90 10.89 -12.52
CA TRP A 165 -1.14 11.33 -13.69
C TRP A 165 -0.61 12.74 -13.47
N ILE A 166 0.71 12.91 -13.36
CA ILE A 166 1.37 14.20 -13.11
C ILE A 166 1.51 15.00 -14.42
N LYS A 167 1.61 14.34 -15.57
CA LYS A 167 1.73 14.95 -16.89
C LYS A 167 0.65 14.40 -17.83
N ASN A 168 0.03 15.28 -18.63
CA ASN A 168 -0.94 14.86 -19.64
C ASN A 168 -0.27 13.97 -20.70
N THR A 169 -0.83 12.79 -20.96
CA THR A 169 -0.40 11.89 -22.02
C THR A 169 -1.53 11.59 -23.00
N TRP A 170 -1.17 11.34 -24.25
CA TRP A 170 -2.09 10.89 -25.30
C TRP A 170 -2.71 9.50 -25.04
N LEU A 171 -2.14 8.74 -24.09
CA LEU A 171 -2.53 7.38 -23.71
C LEU A 171 -3.78 7.29 -22.81
N LYS A 172 -4.35 8.41 -22.34
CA LYS A 172 -5.69 8.40 -21.70
C LYS A 172 -6.75 7.69 -22.58
N LYS A 173 -6.55 7.63 -23.91
CA LYS A 173 -7.45 7.01 -24.88
C LYS A 173 -7.32 5.48 -25.03
N GLN A 174 -6.37 4.79 -24.39
CA GLN A 174 -6.15 3.34 -24.59
C GLN A 174 -6.61 2.43 -23.43
N ARG A 175 -7.63 2.81 -22.64
CA ARG A 175 -8.36 1.78 -21.88
C ARG A 175 -9.31 1.07 -22.86
N PRO A 176 -9.19 -0.25 -23.10
CA PRO A 176 -10.29 -0.97 -23.71
C PRO A 176 -11.47 -0.83 -22.76
N SER A 177 -12.60 -0.34 -23.24
CA SER A 177 -13.87 -0.47 -22.54
C SER A 177 -14.06 -1.97 -22.27
N ARG A 178 -13.85 -2.43 -21.04
CA ARG A 178 -14.40 -3.71 -20.60
C ARG A 178 -15.91 -3.52 -20.56
N LYS A 179 -16.56 -3.77 -21.71
CA LYS A 179 -17.98 -4.10 -21.73
C LYS A 179 -18.13 -5.35 -20.87
N LYS A 180 -18.84 -5.23 -19.76
CA LYS A 180 -19.31 -6.42 -19.02
C LYS A 180 -20.24 -7.20 -19.97
N PRO A 181 -20.16 -8.55 -20.01
CA PRO A 181 -21.28 -9.34 -20.49
C PRO A 181 -22.51 -9.12 -19.59
#